data_AF-A0A7V8SJL0-F1
#
_entry.id   AF-A0A7V8SJL0-F1
#
_cell.length_a   1.000
_cell.length_b   1.000
_cell.length_c   1.000
_cell.angle_alpha   90.00
_cell.angle_beta   90.00
_cell.angle_gamma   90.00
#
_symmetry.space_group_name_H-M   'P 1'
#
loop_
_entity.id
_entity.type
_entity.pdbx_description
1 polymer ?
#
loop_
_entity_poly.entity_id
_entity_poly.type
_entity_poly.pdbx_seq_one_letter_code
_entity_poly.pdbx_strand_id
1 'polypeptide(L)'
;MKKIIVALVSLVAIFALGFAFMSWKNPRNHPEKVSGKAETLVNETSGEKKIKIKTAGYYDLTAIKSDDLVAGREFPLVGQTNVGQFFKKNQEVTLSPNSEVEMVPSKFEKIEVEDGGIKLQNSGAYLIGKQFPEGDYEVSFSGVATDASGVQIIIETLGGKVKQEVSLSNDADKINLIVSKNTFLRLKKGLNKELILILKEK
;
A
#
# COMPACT_ATOMS: atom_id res chain seq x y z
N MET A 1 22.35 -22.73 -30.06
CA MET A 1 21.48 -22.52 -28.87
C MET A 1 21.62 -21.05 -28.45
N LYS A 2 20.63 -20.22 -28.77
CA LYS A 2 20.67 -18.77 -28.53
C LYS A 2 20.34 -18.52 -27.05
N LYS A 3 21.28 -17.94 -26.30
CA LYS A 3 21.04 -17.42 -24.95
C LYS A 3 20.20 -16.16 -25.10
N ILE A 4 18.92 -16.25 -24.76
CA ILE A 4 18.07 -15.07 -24.63
C ILE A 4 18.42 -14.45 -23.28
N ILE A 5 19.27 -13.42 -23.31
CA ILE A 5 19.44 -12.49 -22.21
C ILE A 5 18.21 -11.59 -22.26
N VAL A 6 17.19 -11.90 -21.46
CA VAL A 6 16.09 -10.95 -21.23
C VAL A 6 16.62 -9.92 -20.24
N ALA A 7 16.99 -8.76 -20.77
CA ALA A 7 17.35 -7.59 -19.99
C ALA A 7 16.18 -7.25 -19.04
N LEU A 8 16.51 -7.15 -17.76
CA LEU A 8 15.65 -6.65 -16.69
C LEU A 8 14.98 -5.35 -17.16
N VAL A 9 13.67 -5.37 -17.38
CA VAL A 9 12.91 -4.13 -17.49
C VAL A 9 12.75 -3.61 -16.07
N SER A 10 13.78 -2.89 -15.62
CA SER A 10 13.72 -1.99 -14.48
C SER A 10 12.74 -0.87 -14.84
N LEU A 11 11.44 -1.14 -14.74
CA LEU A 11 10.43 -0.09 -14.70
C LEU A 11 10.41 0.47 -13.28
N VAL A 12 11.43 1.28 -12.97
CA VAL A 12 11.40 2.27 -11.90
C VAL A 12 10.36 3.31 -12.32
N ALA A 13 9.08 2.94 -12.18
CA ALA A 13 8.01 3.91 -12.18
C ALA A 13 8.08 4.60 -10.81
N ILE A 14 8.92 5.64 -10.74
CA ILE A 14 8.78 6.72 -9.78
C ILE A 14 7.44 7.38 -10.12
N PHE A 15 6.33 6.75 -9.75
CA PHE A 15 5.13 7.52 -9.49
C PHE A 15 5.44 8.28 -8.22
N ALA A 16 5.81 9.54 -8.43
CA ALA A 16 5.77 10.60 -7.45
C ALA A 16 4.32 10.68 -6.93
N LEU A 17 3.99 9.78 -6.01
CA LEU A 17 2.78 9.78 -5.22
C LEU A 17 2.80 11.04 -4.39
N GLY A 18 2.26 12.13 -4.92
CA GLY A 18 1.65 13.23 -4.17
C GLY A 18 2.39 13.76 -2.93
N PHE A 19 3.72 13.63 -2.84
CA PHE A 19 4.51 14.09 -1.70
C PHE A 19 4.60 15.61 -1.73
N ALA A 20 3.54 16.27 -1.27
CA ALA A 20 3.62 17.66 -0.84
C ALA A 20 3.34 17.69 0.66
N PHE A 21 4.45 17.72 1.42
CA PHE A 21 4.66 18.42 2.68
C PHE A 21 3.38 18.89 3.40
N MET A 22 2.62 17.95 3.97
CA MET A 22 1.86 18.30 5.16
C MET A 22 2.92 18.52 6.25
N SER A 23 2.93 19.68 6.93
CA SER A 23 3.85 19.89 8.05
C SER A 23 3.47 18.92 9.17
N TRP A 24 4.05 17.72 9.16
CA TRP A 24 3.81 16.67 10.15
C TRP A 24 4.39 16.99 11.53
N LYS A 25 5.09 18.13 11.65
CA LYS A 25 5.39 18.75 12.95
C LYS A 25 4.13 19.26 13.66
N ASN A 26 3.03 19.50 12.95
CA ASN A 26 1.75 19.81 13.56
C ASN A 26 1.03 18.52 13.98
N PRO A 27 0.76 18.31 15.28
CA PRO A 27 0.08 17.11 15.78
C PRO A 27 -1.33 16.90 15.22
N ARG A 28 -1.94 17.91 14.58
CA ARG A 28 -3.23 17.80 13.87
C ARG A 28 -3.13 17.05 12.55
N ASN A 29 -1.93 16.97 11.99
CA ASN A 29 -1.66 16.27 10.73
C ASN A 29 -1.25 14.80 10.95
N HIS A 30 -1.34 14.31 12.18
CA HIS A 30 -1.08 12.90 12.50
C HIS A 30 -2.10 12.02 11.78
N PRO A 31 -1.72 10.87 11.20
CA PRO A 31 -2.62 10.02 10.43
C PRO A 31 -3.92 9.66 11.14
N GLU A 32 -3.86 9.42 12.46
CA GLU A 32 -5.04 9.14 13.30
C GLU A 32 -6.06 10.29 13.38
N LYS A 33 -5.66 11.52 13.07
CA LYS A 33 -6.52 12.71 13.14
C LYS A 33 -6.98 13.19 11.77
N VAL A 34 -6.37 12.68 10.71
CA VAL A 34 -6.67 13.06 9.32
C VAL A 34 -7.55 11.96 8.71
N SER A 35 -8.75 11.81 9.26
CA SER A 35 -9.74 10.86 8.78
C SER A 35 -10.45 11.40 7.55
N GLY A 36 -10.57 10.55 6.54
CA GLY A 36 -11.46 10.79 5.41
C GLY A 36 -12.94 10.76 5.80
N LYS A 37 -13.79 10.92 4.79
CA LYS A 37 -15.23 10.61 4.86
C LYS A 37 -15.52 9.49 3.88
N ALA A 38 -16.21 8.44 4.33
CA ALA A 38 -16.57 7.31 3.49
C ALA A 38 -17.27 7.77 2.20
N GLU A 39 -16.81 7.24 1.07
CA GLU A 39 -17.38 7.52 -0.24
C GLU A 39 -17.15 6.36 -1.21
N THR A 40 -18.06 6.19 -2.16
CA THR A 40 -17.90 5.24 -3.27
C THR A 40 -17.64 6.04 -4.55
N LEU A 41 -16.55 5.73 -5.23
CA LEU A 41 -16.22 6.31 -6.51
C LEU A 41 -16.75 5.40 -7.62
N VAL A 42 -17.53 5.95 -8.55
CA VAL A 42 -18.20 5.18 -9.61
C VAL A 42 -17.93 5.78 -11.00
N ASN A 43 -17.52 4.91 -11.92
CA ASN A 43 -17.46 5.17 -13.34
C ASN A 43 -18.26 4.11 -14.11
N GLU A 44 -19.44 4.47 -14.59
CA GLU A 44 -20.31 3.58 -15.39
C GLU A 44 -20.18 3.83 -16.90
N THR A 45 -19.11 4.51 -17.31
CA THR A 45 -18.86 4.81 -18.72
C THR A 45 -17.89 3.78 -19.32
N SER A 46 -17.90 3.69 -20.65
CA SER A 46 -16.98 2.85 -21.41
C SER A 46 -15.56 3.42 -21.51
N GLY A 47 -15.33 4.64 -21.00
CA GLY A 47 -14.03 5.30 -20.98
C GLY A 47 -13.54 5.55 -19.56
N GLU A 48 -12.29 6.04 -19.43
CA GLU A 48 -11.78 6.50 -18.15
C GLU A 48 -12.52 7.76 -17.66
N LYS A 49 -12.66 7.90 -16.35
CA LYS A 49 -13.30 9.06 -15.72
C LYS A 49 -12.43 9.64 -14.63
N LYS A 50 -12.13 10.93 -14.74
CA LYS A 50 -11.48 11.68 -13.66
C LYS A 50 -12.51 12.07 -12.60
N ILE A 51 -12.21 11.79 -11.34
CA ILE A 51 -13.02 12.15 -10.18
C ILE A 51 -12.17 12.94 -9.20
N LYS A 52 -12.76 13.93 -8.54
CA LYS A 52 -12.10 14.71 -7.48
C LYS A 52 -12.46 14.14 -6.11
N ILE A 53 -11.44 13.87 -5.30
CA ILE A 53 -11.63 13.47 -3.90
C ILE A 53 -12.22 14.63 -3.10
N LYS A 54 -13.35 14.39 -2.42
CA LYS A 54 -14.12 15.45 -1.75
C LYS A 54 -13.53 15.86 -0.40
N THR A 55 -12.91 14.91 0.29
CA THR A 55 -12.40 15.08 1.65
C THR A 55 -10.97 14.57 1.72
N ALA A 56 -10.05 15.39 2.24
CA ALA A 56 -8.68 14.91 2.50
C ALA A 56 -8.69 13.89 3.63
N GLY A 57 -7.90 12.84 3.53
CA GLY A 57 -7.94 11.78 4.53
C GLY A 57 -7.09 10.57 4.19
N TYR A 58 -6.84 9.74 5.20
CA TYR A 58 -6.41 8.36 5.00
C TYR A 58 -7.61 7.45 4.78
N TYR A 59 -7.49 6.54 3.81
CA TYR A 59 -8.55 5.65 3.37
C TYR A 59 -8.03 4.22 3.18
N ASP A 60 -8.84 3.25 3.55
CA ASP A 60 -8.74 1.89 3.06
C ASP A 60 -9.64 1.78 1.82
N LEU A 61 -9.05 1.30 0.72
CA LEU A 61 -9.67 1.28 -0.60
C LEU A 61 -10.00 -0.15 -0.98
N THR A 62 -11.22 -0.44 -1.41
CA THR A 62 -11.59 -1.76 -1.93
C THR A 62 -12.17 -1.60 -3.32
N ALA A 63 -11.59 -2.28 -4.30
CA ALA A 63 -12.13 -2.30 -5.66
C ALA A 63 -13.24 -3.35 -5.77
N ILE A 64 -14.45 -2.90 -6.09
CA ILE A 64 -15.67 -3.73 -6.14
C ILE A 64 -15.87 -4.32 -7.53
N LYS A 65 -15.69 -3.52 -8.59
CA LYS A 65 -15.73 -3.93 -10.00
C LYS A 65 -14.80 -3.06 -10.84
N SER A 66 -14.36 -3.58 -11.99
CA SER A 66 -13.59 -2.85 -13.01
C SER A 66 -13.48 -3.72 -14.26
N ASP A 67 -13.73 -3.14 -15.44
CA ASP A 67 -13.55 -3.87 -16.71
C ASP A 67 -12.08 -4.00 -17.09
N ASP A 68 -11.26 -3.00 -16.74
CA ASP A 68 -9.89 -2.92 -17.21
C ASP A 68 -8.82 -2.87 -16.13
N LEU A 69 -7.65 -3.36 -16.53
CA LEU A 69 -6.43 -3.23 -15.77
C LEU A 69 -5.67 -1.92 -16.12
N VAL A 70 -6.16 -0.72 -15.76
CA VAL A 70 -5.42 0.53 -16.03
C VAL A 70 -4.03 0.49 -15.35
N ALA A 71 -2.95 0.72 -16.08
CA ALA A 71 -1.60 0.73 -15.53
C ALA A 71 -1.34 2.02 -14.71
N GLY A 72 -0.63 1.92 -13.57
CA GLY A 72 -0.22 3.09 -12.75
C GLY A 72 -1.13 3.46 -11.56
N ARG A 73 -1.93 2.52 -11.04
CA ARG A 73 -3.12 2.82 -10.22
C ARG A 73 -2.87 3.31 -8.80
N GLU A 74 -3.61 4.34 -8.45
CA GLU A 74 -3.93 4.72 -7.07
C GLU A 74 -4.87 3.70 -6.38
N PHE A 75 -5.52 2.82 -7.15
CA PHE A 75 -6.56 1.87 -6.69
C PHE A 75 -6.16 0.39 -6.81
N PRO A 76 -6.62 -0.47 -5.88
CA PRO A 76 -6.32 -1.91 -5.90
C PRO A 76 -7.02 -2.68 -7.03
N LEU A 77 -6.65 -3.95 -7.22
CA LEU A 77 -7.37 -4.88 -8.10
C LEU A 77 -8.73 -5.25 -7.51
N VAL A 78 -9.67 -5.67 -8.36
CA VAL A 78 -10.98 -6.18 -7.91
C VAL A 78 -10.81 -7.29 -6.87
N GLY A 79 -11.50 -7.14 -5.74
CA GLY A 79 -11.44 -8.03 -4.59
C GLY A 79 -10.20 -7.86 -3.71
N GLN A 80 -9.34 -6.87 -3.97
CA GLN A 80 -8.25 -6.49 -3.07
C GLN A 80 -8.56 -5.19 -2.34
N THR A 81 -7.92 -5.05 -1.18
CA THR A 81 -7.90 -3.81 -0.40
C THR A 81 -6.49 -3.21 -0.38
N ASN A 82 -6.41 -1.89 -0.55
CA ASN A 82 -5.19 -1.11 -0.30
C ASN A 82 -5.41 -0.25 0.94
N VAL A 83 -4.65 -0.46 2.01
CA VAL A 83 -4.88 0.17 3.31
C VAL A 83 -4.09 1.47 3.49
N GLY A 84 -4.63 2.40 4.27
CA GLY A 84 -3.91 3.60 4.71
C GLY A 84 -3.43 4.53 3.58
N GLN A 85 -4.16 4.60 2.47
CA GLN A 85 -3.84 5.49 1.35
C GLN A 85 -4.30 6.92 1.67
N PHE A 86 -3.40 7.88 1.55
CA PHE A 86 -3.73 9.30 1.74
C PHE A 86 -4.20 9.93 0.43
N PHE A 87 -5.27 10.73 0.50
CA PHE A 87 -5.71 11.61 -0.58
C PHE A 87 -5.85 13.05 -0.10
N LYS A 88 -5.52 14.00 -0.99
CA LYS A 88 -5.79 15.42 -0.76
C LYS A 88 -7.20 15.77 -1.20
N LYS A 89 -7.78 16.78 -0.57
CA LYS A 89 -9.02 17.41 -1.06
C LYS A 89 -8.77 17.94 -2.47
N ASN A 90 -9.71 17.68 -3.37
CA ASN A 90 -9.65 18.00 -4.80
C ASN A 90 -8.54 17.30 -5.58
N GLN A 91 -7.85 16.30 -5.01
CA GLN A 91 -6.98 15.43 -5.79
C GLN A 91 -7.81 14.76 -6.88
N GLU A 92 -7.35 14.86 -8.12
CA GLU A 92 -7.95 14.15 -9.24
C GLU A 92 -7.39 12.73 -9.29
N VAL A 93 -8.30 11.76 -9.34
CA VAL A 93 -8.02 10.34 -9.47
C VAL A 93 -8.71 9.83 -10.73
N THR A 94 -8.09 8.89 -11.44
CA THR A 94 -8.67 8.32 -12.66
C THR A 94 -9.25 6.95 -12.38
N LEU A 95 -10.55 6.79 -12.67
CA LEU A 95 -11.23 5.50 -12.63
C LEU A 95 -11.26 4.85 -14.01
N SER A 96 -11.00 3.54 -14.04
CA SER A 96 -11.15 2.68 -15.21
C SER A 96 -12.62 2.63 -15.69
N PRO A 97 -12.88 2.25 -16.94
CA PRO A 97 -14.24 1.96 -17.42
C PRO A 97 -14.98 0.98 -16.51
N ASN A 98 -16.29 1.20 -16.35
CA ASN A 98 -17.19 0.33 -15.56
C ASN A 98 -16.64 -0.08 -14.19
N SER A 99 -16.00 0.85 -13.49
CA SER A 99 -15.34 0.60 -12.21
C SER A 99 -16.06 1.22 -11.02
N GLU A 100 -15.88 0.59 -9.87
CA GLU A 100 -16.38 1.03 -8.59
C GLU A 100 -15.36 0.73 -7.50
N VAL A 101 -15.04 1.75 -6.73
CA VAL A 101 -14.11 1.68 -5.60
C VAL A 101 -14.78 2.23 -4.37
N GLU A 102 -14.82 1.41 -3.33
CA GLU A 102 -15.22 1.84 -1.99
C GLU A 102 -14.02 2.46 -1.27
N MET A 103 -14.23 3.65 -0.70
CA MET A 103 -13.25 4.33 0.15
C MET A 103 -13.81 4.43 1.56
N VAL A 104 -13.19 3.74 2.50
CA VAL A 104 -13.54 3.79 3.93
C VAL A 104 -12.43 4.55 4.66
N PRO A 105 -12.73 5.47 5.58
CA PRO A 105 -11.69 6.16 6.35
C PRO A 105 -10.83 5.15 7.12
N SER A 106 -9.51 5.22 6.92
CA SER A 106 -8.60 4.28 7.58
C SER A 106 -8.52 4.58 9.06
N LYS A 107 -8.89 3.59 9.87
CA LYS A 107 -8.86 3.70 11.34
C LYS A 107 -7.54 3.25 11.93
N PHE A 108 -6.66 2.66 11.11
CA PHE A 108 -5.42 2.02 11.56
C PHE A 108 -5.67 1.09 12.75
N GLU A 109 -6.66 0.21 12.62
CA GLU A 109 -7.02 -0.71 13.71
C GLU A 109 -5.85 -1.64 14.06
N LYS A 110 -5.76 -1.99 15.35
CA LYS A 110 -4.73 -2.90 15.84
C LYS A 110 -4.84 -4.23 15.08
N ILE A 111 -3.71 -4.72 14.61
CA ILE A 111 -3.61 -6.04 13.98
C ILE A 111 -3.26 -7.03 15.09
N GLU A 112 -4.07 -8.08 15.21
CA GLU A 112 -3.81 -9.12 16.19
C GLU A 112 -2.55 -9.90 15.83
N VAL A 113 -1.83 -10.31 16.87
CA VAL A 113 -0.65 -11.16 16.75
C VAL A 113 -1.14 -12.60 16.85
N GLU A 114 -0.97 -13.37 15.79
CA GLU A 114 -1.31 -14.80 15.78
C GLU A 114 -0.07 -15.66 16.08
N ASP A 115 -0.28 -16.94 16.38
CA ASP A 115 0.79 -17.94 16.45
C ASP A 115 1.50 -18.01 15.08
N GLY A 116 2.67 -17.37 15.01
CA GLY A 116 3.45 -17.21 13.77
C GLY A 116 3.83 -15.76 13.44
N GLY A 117 3.25 -14.77 14.11
CA GLY A 117 3.54 -13.35 13.93
C GLY A 117 2.38 -12.53 13.36
N ILE A 118 2.65 -11.27 13.04
CA ILE A 118 1.68 -10.34 12.47
C ILE A 118 1.56 -10.60 10.97
N LYS A 119 0.34 -10.87 10.49
CA LYS A 119 0.06 -11.14 9.07
C LYS A 119 -0.45 -9.89 8.37
N LEU A 120 0.32 -9.37 7.41
CA LEU A 120 -0.08 -8.25 6.56
C LEU A 120 -0.54 -8.78 5.20
N GLN A 121 -1.86 -8.82 5.00
CA GLN A 121 -2.48 -9.39 3.79
C GLN A 121 -2.71 -8.36 2.68
N ASN A 122 -2.83 -7.08 3.02
CA ASN A 122 -3.15 -6.03 2.07
C ASN A 122 -1.91 -5.22 1.68
N SER A 123 -1.88 -4.73 0.44
CA SER A 123 -0.93 -3.65 0.10
C SER A 123 -1.34 -2.37 0.84
N GLY A 124 -0.42 -1.43 0.98
CA GLY A 124 -0.73 -0.11 1.54
C GLY A 124 0.22 0.32 2.64
N ALA A 125 -0.20 1.28 3.45
CA ALA A 125 0.59 1.87 4.53
C ALA A 125 0.04 1.47 5.90
N TYR A 126 0.89 0.82 6.69
CA TYR A 126 0.59 0.39 8.05
C TYR A 126 1.23 1.32 9.07
N LEU A 127 0.44 1.84 10.02
CA LEU A 127 0.93 2.80 11.02
C LEU A 127 1.59 2.10 12.22
N ILE A 128 2.90 2.25 12.34
CA ILE A 128 3.70 1.65 13.43
C ILE A 128 3.45 2.37 14.76
N GLY A 129 3.30 1.59 15.83
CA GLY A 129 2.90 2.03 17.16
C GLY A 129 1.40 2.15 17.36
N LYS A 130 0.60 1.99 16.29
CA LYS A 130 -0.87 1.94 16.34
C LYS A 130 -1.39 0.56 15.95
N GLN A 131 -0.99 0.06 14.78
CA GLN A 131 -1.45 -1.23 14.27
C GLN A 131 -0.66 -2.39 14.89
N PHE A 132 0.63 -2.19 15.11
CA PHE A 132 1.53 -3.11 15.81
C PHE A 132 2.72 -2.33 16.40
N PRO A 133 3.38 -2.86 17.44
CA PRO A 133 4.41 -2.12 18.17
C PRO A 133 5.66 -1.87 17.33
N GLU A 134 6.45 -0.87 17.73
CA GLU A 134 7.81 -0.70 17.24
C GLU A 134 8.72 -1.83 17.72
N GLY A 135 9.78 -2.14 16.99
CA GLY A 135 10.69 -3.22 17.35
C GLY A 135 11.47 -3.79 16.18
N ASP A 136 12.19 -4.87 16.48
CA ASP A 136 12.98 -5.62 15.52
C ASP A 136 12.18 -6.85 15.08
N TYR A 137 11.94 -6.95 13.78
CA TYR A 137 11.16 -8.02 13.19
C TYR A 137 12.00 -8.83 12.22
N GLU A 138 11.74 -10.13 12.22
CA GLU A 138 12.07 -11.02 11.13
C GLU A 138 10.89 -11.08 10.17
N VAL A 139 11.16 -10.83 8.89
CA VAL A 139 10.16 -10.77 7.84
C VAL A 139 10.27 -12.00 6.95
N SER A 140 9.14 -12.64 6.70
CA SER A 140 8.98 -13.72 5.72
C SER A 140 7.69 -13.52 4.93
N PHE A 141 7.49 -14.31 3.88
CA PHE A 141 6.23 -14.32 3.13
C PHE A 141 5.67 -15.74 3.05
N SER A 142 4.35 -15.83 3.05
CA SER A 142 3.60 -17.05 2.76
C SER A 142 2.89 -16.89 1.42
N GLY A 143 3.00 -17.90 0.56
CA GLY A 143 2.44 -17.91 -0.80
C GLY A 143 3.51 -18.05 -1.89
N VAL A 144 3.09 -18.31 -3.12
CA VAL A 144 3.99 -18.39 -4.29
C VAL A 144 4.22 -16.97 -4.81
N ALA A 145 5.42 -16.41 -4.63
CA ALA A 145 5.77 -15.22 -5.41
C ALA A 145 6.03 -15.68 -6.84
N THR A 146 5.39 -15.06 -7.83
CA THR A 146 5.72 -15.28 -9.24
C THR A 146 6.82 -14.29 -9.62
N ASP A 147 7.64 -14.60 -10.63
CA ASP A 147 8.85 -13.84 -11.02
C ASP A 147 8.61 -12.34 -11.33
N ALA A 148 7.35 -11.92 -11.50
CA ALA A 148 6.91 -10.54 -11.70
C ALA A 148 6.38 -9.84 -10.43
N SER A 149 6.40 -10.50 -9.27
CA SER A 149 5.71 -10.12 -8.03
C SER A 149 6.66 -9.78 -6.88
N GLY A 150 7.74 -9.04 -7.17
CA GLY A 150 8.64 -8.57 -6.13
C GLY A 150 7.87 -7.83 -5.04
N VAL A 151 7.98 -8.29 -3.80
CA VAL A 151 7.37 -7.62 -2.65
C VAL A 151 8.30 -6.53 -2.21
N GLN A 152 7.82 -5.29 -2.21
CA GLN A 152 8.59 -4.16 -1.73
C GLN A 152 8.05 -3.71 -0.38
N ILE A 153 8.94 -3.63 0.60
CA ILE A 153 8.68 -3.11 1.93
C ILE A 153 9.46 -1.81 2.08
N ILE A 154 8.77 -0.74 2.43
CA ILE A 154 9.38 0.57 2.64
C ILE A 154 9.01 1.04 4.03
N ILE A 155 10.01 1.30 4.87
CA ILE A 155 9.84 2.04 6.13
C ILE A 155 10.05 3.51 5.83
N GLU A 156 9.02 4.30 6.06
CA GLU A 156 9.07 5.74 5.85
C GLU A 156 8.56 6.48 7.08
N THR A 157 9.20 7.59 7.41
CA THR A 157 8.62 8.54 8.37
C THR A 157 7.20 8.92 7.96
N LEU A 158 6.37 9.40 8.90
CA LEU A 158 5.11 10.07 8.51
C LEU A 158 5.41 11.07 7.40
N GLY A 159 6.52 11.81 7.58
CA GLY A 159 7.39 12.56 6.66
C GLY A 159 7.53 12.16 5.18
N GLY A 160 7.26 10.92 4.81
CA GLY A 160 7.62 10.40 3.49
C GLY A 160 9.10 10.19 3.26
N LYS A 161 9.95 10.55 4.23
CA LYS A 161 11.37 10.23 4.18
C LYS A 161 11.51 8.73 4.39
N VAL A 162 11.96 8.04 3.35
CA VAL A 162 12.36 6.62 3.40
C VAL A 162 13.53 6.46 4.37
N LYS A 163 13.37 5.55 5.32
CA LYS A 163 14.39 5.12 6.30
C LYS A 163 15.04 3.81 5.89
N GLN A 164 14.24 2.88 5.38
CA GLN A 164 14.66 1.56 4.96
C GLN A 164 13.76 1.12 3.80
N GLU A 165 14.33 0.46 2.80
CA GLU A 165 13.59 -0.10 1.67
C GLU A 165 14.20 -1.45 1.35
N VAL A 166 13.36 -2.46 1.22
CA VAL A 166 13.78 -3.83 0.95
C VAL A 166 12.85 -4.46 -0.07
N SER A 167 13.43 -5.20 -0.99
CA SER A 167 12.71 -6.03 -1.94
C SER A 167 12.93 -7.49 -1.57
N LEU A 168 11.85 -8.25 -1.45
CA LEU A 168 11.88 -9.69 -1.28
C LEU A 168 11.65 -10.34 -2.65
N SER A 169 12.55 -11.24 -3.02
CA SER A 169 12.37 -12.23 -4.08
C SER A 169 12.24 -13.63 -3.46
N ASN A 170 11.78 -14.61 -4.23
CA ASN A 170 11.57 -16.00 -3.79
C ASN A 170 12.77 -16.64 -3.06
N ASP A 171 13.99 -16.14 -3.29
CA ASP A 171 15.24 -16.70 -2.75
C ASP A 171 15.69 -16.06 -1.42
N ALA A 172 14.89 -15.17 -0.81
CA ALA A 172 15.23 -14.53 0.46
C ALA A 172 14.52 -15.23 1.64
N ASP A 173 15.25 -16.04 2.41
CA ASP A 173 14.67 -16.86 3.47
C ASP A 173 14.08 -16.05 4.63
N LYS A 174 14.71 -14.94 5.03
CA LYS A 174 14.24 -13.97 6.04
C LYS A 174 14.96 -12.64 5.93
N ILE A 175 14.27 -11.54 6.22
CA ILE A 175 14.86 -10.19 6.24
C ILE A 175 14.62 -9.52 7.59
N ASN A 176 15.64 -8.84 8.11
CA ASN A 176 15.51 -8.08 9.35
C ASN A 176 14.97 -6.68 9.05
N LEU A 177 13.92 -6.31 9.78
CA LEU A 177 13.24 -5.03 9.64
C LEU A 177 13.20 -4.34 10.99
N ILE A 178 13.73 -3.12 11.06
CA ILE A 178 13.64 -2.30 12.26
C ILE A 178 12.55 -1.27 12.01
N VAL A 179 11.46 -1.35 12.76
CA VAL A 179 10.34 -0.42 12.62
C VAL A 179 10.26 0.48 13.85
N SER A 180 10.13 1.79 13.64
CA SER A 180 10.05 2.78 14.73
C SER A 180 8.63 3.30 14.88
N LYS A 181 8.24 3.74 16.06
CA LYS A 181 6.97 4.42 16.27
C LYS A 181 6.84 5.67 15.39
N ASN A 182 5.60 5.99 15.00
CA ASN A 182 5.29 7.12 14.12
C ASN A 182 6.03 7.05 12.77
N THR A 183 6.12 5.85 12.22
CA THR A 183 6.49 5.60 10.82
C THR A 183 5.40 4.77 10.16
N PHE A 184 5.43 4.72 8.83
CA PHE A 184 4.68 3.73 8.08
C PHE A 184 5.58 2.58 7.65
N LEU A 185 5.06 1.36 7.72
CA LEU A 185 5.52 0.26 6.88
C LEU A 185 4.61 0.22 5.66
N ARG A 186 5.16 0.52 4.49
CA ARG A 186 4.46 0.44 3.21
C ARG A 186 4.78 -0.89 2.54
N LEU A 187 3.73 -1.65 2.27
CA LEU A 187 3.80 -2.95 1.59
C LEU A 187 3.27 -2.81 0.17
N LYS A 188 4.08 -3.19 -0.82
CA LYS A 188 3.65 -3.29 -2.23
C LYS A 188 3.80 -4.73 -2.68
N LYS A 189 2.69 -5.37 -3.06
CA LYS A 189 2.65 -6.80 -3.46
C LYS A 189 2.45 -7.05 -4.95
N GLY A 190 2.63 -6.02 -5.79
CA GLY A 190 2.35 -6.11 -7.22
C GLY A 190 0.93 -6.64 -7.49
N LEU A 191 0.79 -7.60 -8.41
CA LEU A 191 -0.48 -8.22 -8.78
C LEU A 191 -0.83 -9.47 -7.94
N ASN A 192 0.00 -9.84 -6.94
CA ASN A 192 -0.17 -11.08 -6.20
C ASN A 192 -1.20 -10.95 -5.07
N LYS A 193 -2.36 -11.59 -5.24
CA LYS A 193 -3.45 -11.56 -4.26
C LYS A 193 -3.20 -12.45 -3.04
N GLU A 194 -2.47 -13.54 -3.22
CA GLU A 194 -2.32 -14.60 -2.22
C GLU A 194 -1.13 -14.38 -1.28
N LEU A 195 -0.23 -13.46 -1.64
CA LEU A 195 0.96 -13.20 -0.84
C LEU A 195 0.60 -12.50 0.48
N ILE A 196 1.04 -13.12 1.58
CA ILE A 196 0.92 -12.60 2.94
C ILE A 196 2.31 -12.33 3.48
N LEU A 197 2.55 -11.11 3.97
CA LEU A 197 3.78 -10.80 4.70
C LEU A 197 3.61 -11.20 6.16
N ILE A 198 4.60 -11.87 6.74
CA ILE A 198 4.61 -12.27 8.14
C ILE A 198 5.75 -11.53 8.84
N LEU A 199 5.40 -10.75 9.86
CA LEU A 199 6.36 -10.09 10.76
C LEU A 199 6.41 -10.87 12.07
N LYS A 200 7.57 -11.45 12.38
CA LYS A 200 7.81 -12.14 13.65
C LYS A 200 8.76 -11.30 14.49
N GLU A 201 8.34 -10.92 15.69
CA GLU A 201 9.19 -10.20 16.64
C GLU A 201 10.40 -11.07 17.02
N LYS A 202 11.57 -10.44 17.14
CA LYS A 202 12.84 -11.10 17.45
C LYS A 202 13.14 -11.17 18.94
#